data_AF-A0A0B5E7I8-F1
#
_entry.id   AF-A0A0B5E7I8-F1
#
_cell.length_a   1.000
_cell.length_b   1.000
_cell.length_c   1.000
_cell.angle_alpha   90.00
_cell.angle_beta   90.00
_cell.angle_gamma   90.00
#
_symmetry.space_group_name_H-M   'P 1'
#
loop_
_entity.id
_entity.type
_entity.pdbx_description
1 polymer ?
#
loop_
_entity_poly.entity_id
_entity_poly.type
_entity_poly.pdbx_seq_one_letter_code
_entity_poly.pdbx_strand_id
1 'polypeptide(L)'
;MALKMHGTLTSAQTGERLGITGEAARQHLVKLAEDGLVSEERRTAGRGRPSSYWHLTDKGQGRFPDTHAALTVDILRSISEVLGPEALDRIVAAREGATQALYAAEMAQRPTLRDRVAKLAELRNTEGYMAVAEEAEDGTFLLIENHCPICAAATFCQGFCRAEKAVFEAVLGAETSVERIEHVVSGGRRCAYRITEAGA
;
A
#
# COMPACT_ATOMS: atom_id res chain seq x y z
N MET A 1 3.31 -7.81 23.16
CA MET A 1 4.02 -9.05 22.76
C MET A 1 3.37 -10.32 23.32
N ALA A 2 2.89 -10.35 24.58
CA ALA A 2 2.29 -11.55 25.17
C ALA A 2 1.22 -12.24 24.28
N LEU A 3 0.24 -11.49 23.77
CA LEU A 3 -0.79 -12.05 22.87
C LEU A 3 -0.24 -12.55 21.53
N LYS A 4 0.85 -11.96 21.01
CA LYS A 4 1.49 -12.41 19.77
C LYS A 4 2.21 -13.74 19.96
N MET A 5 2.92 -13.87 21.08
CA MET A 5 3.76 -15.04 21.37
C MET A 5 2.95 -16.24 21.89
N HIS A 6 1.81 -15.98 22.55
CA HIS A 6 1.06 -17.01 23.26
C HIS A 6 -0.39 -17.13 22.77
N GLY A 7 -0.76 -16.38 21.73
CA GLY A 7 -2.12 -16.33 21.23
C GLY A 7 -3.08 -15.72 22.24
N THR A 8 -4.30 -16.24 22.26
CA THR A 8 -5.39 -15.73 23.07
C THR A 8 -5.16 -15.97 24.57
N LEU A 9 -5.24 -14.91 25.39
CA LEU A 9 -5.01 -14.97 26.84
C LEU A 9 -6.09 -14.22 27.62
N THR A 10 -6.34 -14.61 28.86
CA THR A 10 -7.11 -13.79 29.80
C THR A 10 -6.27 -12.63 30.35
N SER A 11 -6.90 -11.64 30.98
CA SER A 11 -6.18 -10.55 31.64
C SER A 11 -5.27 -11.05 32.77
N ALA A 12 -5.70 -12.09 33.50
CA ALA A 12 -4.89 -12.71 34.55
C ALA A 12 -3.63 -13.38 33.98
N GLN A 13 -3.79 -14.20 32.93
CA GLN A 13 -2.66 -14.84 32.23
C GLN A 13 -1.72 -13.81 31.59
N THR A 14 -2.26 -12.71 31.08
CA THR A 14 -1.46 -11.61 30.54
C THR A 14 -0.67 -10.91 31.64
N GLY A 15 -1.29 -10.67 32.81
CA GLY A 15 -0.64 -10.07 33.96
C GLY A 15 0.52 -10.91 34.48
N GLU A 16 0.28 -12.21 34.69
CA GLU A 16 1.30 -13.17 35.11
C GLU A 16 2.54 -13.15 34.21
N ARG A 17 2.33 -13.19 32.88
CA ARG A 17 3.42 -13.19 31.89
C ARG A 17 4.19 -11.88 31.82
N LEU A 18 3.54 -10.77 32.16
CA LEU A 18 4.15 -9.44 32.14
C LEU A 18 4.68 -9.02 33.52
N GLY A 19 4.56 -9.86 34.55
CA GLY A 19 4.97 -9.54 35.92
C GLY A 19 4.12 -8.43 36.57
N ILE A 20 2.87 -8.27 36.16
CA ILE A 20 1.93 -7.26 36.69
C ILE A 20 0.64 -7.92 37.18
N THR A 21 -0.20 -7.16 37.88
CA THR A 21 -1.52 -7.67 38.31
C THR A 21 -2.45 -7.88 37.12
N GLY A 22 -3.39 -8.82 37.25
CA GLY A 22 -4.41 -9.06 36.22
C GLY A 22 -5.27 -7.82 35.93
N GLU A 23 -5.52 -6.97 36.92
CA GLU A 23 -6.26 -5.71 36.75
C GLU A 23 -5.45 -4.66 35.99
N ALA A 24 -4.15 -4.52 36.27
CA ALA A 24 -3.28 -3.65 35.48
C ALA A 24 -3.23 -4.11 34.01
N ALA A 25 -3.08 -5.43 33.78
CA ALA A 25 -3.14 -6.00 32.43
C ALA A 25 -4.50 -5.74 31.76
N ARG A 26 -5.62 -5.87 32.48
CA ARG A 26 -6.97 -5.59 31.98
C ARG A 26 -7.10 -4.13 31.51
N GLN A 27 -6.63 -3.16 32.29
CA GLN A 27 -6.69 -1.75 31.92
C GLN A 27 -5.90 -1.45 30.64
N HIS A 28 -4.73 -2.08 30.46
CA HIS A 28 -3.98 -1.97 29.20
C HIS A 28 -4.72 -2.62 28.03
N LEU A 29 -5.30 -3.80 28.22
CA LEU A 29 -6.04 -4.51 27.18
C LEU A 29 -7.31 -3.76 26.74
N VAL A 30 -8.01 -3.10 27.67
CA VAL A 30 -9.15 -2.23 27.35
C VAL A 30 -8.72 -1.05 26.47
N LYS A 31 -7.65 -0.34 26.82
CA LYS A 31 -7.12 0.76 25.99
C LYS A 31 -6.72 0.29 24.59
N LEU A 32 -6.05 -0.85 24.50
CA LEU A 32 -5.68 -1.45 23.22
C LEU A 32 -6.92 -1.88 22.41
N ALA A 33 -8.03 -2.21 23.07
CA ALA A 33 -9.28 -2.53 22.40
C ALA A 33 -10.02 -1.28 21.91
N GLU A 34 -9.98 -0.19 22.67
CA GLU A 34 -10.44 1.14 22.23
C GLU A 34 -9.67 1.60 20.97
N ASP A 35 -8.38 1.31 20.90
CA ASP A 35 -7.54 1.55 19.71
C ASP A 35 -7.78 0.52 18.58
N GLY A 36 -8.62 -0.50 18.79
CA GLY A 36 -8.90 -1.56 17.84
C GLY A 36 -7.75 -2.53 17.57
N LEU A 37 -6.74 -2.59 18.45
CA LEU A 37 -5.56 -3.46 18.32
C LEU A 37 -5.76 -4.85 18.92
N VAL A 38 -6.67 -4.97 19.90
CA VAL A 38 -7.08 -6.25 20.48
C VAL A 38 -8.60 -6.32 20.55
N SER A 39 -9.14 -7.53 20.57
CA SER A 39 -10.57 -7.78 20.72
C SER A 39 -10.82 -8.71 21.90
N GLU A 40 -11.96 -8.50 22.56
CA GLU A 40 -12.45 -9.33 23.66
C GLU A 40 -13.38 -10.43 23.11
N GLU A 41 -13.13 -11.67 23.51
CA GLU A 41 -14.02 -12.80 23.30
C GLU A 41 -14.41 -13.38 24.67
N ARG A 42 -15.71 -13.43 24.97
CA ARG A 42 -16.20 -14.03 26.22
C ARG A 42 -16.48 -15.50 26.00
N ARG A 43 -15.81 -16.35 26.78
CA ARG A 43 -16.03 -17.80 26.76
C ARG A 43 -16.69 -18.26 28.04
N THR A 44 -17.77 -19.02 27.89
CA THR A 44 -18.42 -19.74 28.99
C THR A 44 -17.79 -21.12 29.12
N ALA A 45 -17.18 -21.40 30.27
CA ALA A 45 -16.66 -22.72 30.61
C ALA A 45 -17.38 -23.22 31.86
N GLY A 46 -18.43 -24.02 31.65
CA GLY A 46 -19.17 -24.67 32.75
C GLY A 46 -19.89 -23.69 33.70
N ARG A 47 -19.95 -24.04 35.00
CA ARG A 47 -20.59 -23.21 36.03
C ARG A 47 -19.62 -22.12 36.51
N GLY A 48 -19.90 -20.86 36.16
CA GLY A 48 -19.15 -19.70 36.63
C GLY A 48 -19.42 -18.44 35.79
N ARG A 49 -18.82 -17.31 36.19
CA ARG A 49 -18.83 -16.08 35.37
C ARG A 49 -18.01 -16.33 34.08
N PRO A 50 -18.51 -15.93 32.90
CA PRO A 50 -17.74 -16.03 31.66
C PRO A 50 -16.36 -15.36 31.80
N SER A 51 -15.33 -15.99 31.25
CA SER A 51 -13.98 -15.43 31.22
C SER A 51 -13.76 -14.63 29.95
N SER A 52 -13.20 -13.42 30.11
CA SER A 52 -12.80 -12.56 28.99
C SER A 52 -11.42 -12.97 28.48
N TYR A 53 -11.38 -13.38 27.23
CA TYR A 53 -10.17 -13.69 26.49
C TYR A 53 -9.86 -12.56 25.51
N TRP A 54 -8.58 -12.25 25.37
CA TRP A 54 -8.11 -11.17 24.50
C TRP A 54 -7.28 -11.76 23.39
N HIS A 55 -7.48 -11.27 22.17
CA HIS A 55 -6.70 -11.67 21.00
C HIS A 55 -6.38 -10.45 20.14
N LEU A 56 -5.30 -10.54 19.36
CA LEU A 56 -4.93 -9.48 18.42
C LEU A 56 -5.94 -9.42 17.27
N THR A 57 -6.33 -8.21 16.89
CA THR A 57 -7.02 -7.95 15.62
C THR A 57 -6.01 -7.92 14.48
N ASP A 58 -6.46 -7.87 13.23
CA ASP A 58 -5.57 -7.65 12.08
C ASP A 58 -4.78 -6.34 12.21
N LYS A 59 -5.43 -5.27 12.70
CA LYS A 59 -4.77 -4.00 13.03
C LYS A 59 -3.68 -4.18 14.10
N GLY A 60 -3.92 -5.01 15.10
CA GLY A 60 -2.93 -5.38 16.12
C GLY A 60 -1.78 -6.22 15.57
N GLN A 61 -2.07 -7.16 14.67
CA GLN A 61 -1.05 -7.98 14.00
C GLN A 61 -0.13 -7.11 13.14
N GLY A 62 -0.65 -6.08 12.47
CA GLY A 62 0.12 -5.13 11.66
C GLY A 62 1.09 -4.23 12.44
N ARG A 63 1.11 -4.29 13.79
CA ARG A 63 2.07 -3.52 14.62
C ARG A 63 3.39 -4.26 14.87
N PHE A 64 3.48 -5.53 14.50
CA PHE A 64 4.71 -6.32 14.65
C PHE A 64 5.62 -6.13 13.43
N PRO A 65 6.94 -6.36 13.58
CA PRO A 65 7.87 -6.28 12.46
C PRO A 65 7.41 -7.17 11.31
N ASP A 66 7.51 -6.63 10.11
CA ASP A 66 7.24 -7.30 8.85
C ASP A 66 8.38 -7.01 7.86
N THR A 67 8.75 -8.04 7.09
CA THR A 67 9.85 -8.02 6.13
C THR A 67 9.37 -8.25 4.70
N HIS A 68 8.06 -8.16 4.42
CA HIS A 68 7.51 -8.33 3.06
C HIS A 68 8.23 -7.51 1.99
N ALA A 69 8.60 -6.25 2.27
CA ALA A 69 9.35 -5.42 1.33
C ALA A 69 10.75 -5.98 1.04
N ALA A 70 11.48 -6.44 2.07
CA ALA A 70 12.80 -7.04 1.91
C ALA A 70 12.71 -8.37 1.14
N LEU A 71 11.76 -9.23 1.52
CA LEU A 71 11.49 -10.49 0.83
C LEU A 71 11.15 -10.27 -0.66
N THR A 72 10.35 -9.24 -0.97
CA THR A 72 10.01 -8.88 -2.36
C THR A 72 11.27 -8.55 -3.16
N VAL A 73 12.16 -7.73 -2.60
CA VAL A 73 13.44 -7.39 -3.26
C VAL A 73 14.32 -8.63 -3.43
N ASP A 74 14.38 -9.50 -2.44
CA ASP A 74 15.16 -10.75 -2.52
C ASP A 74 14.62 -11.70 -3.59
N ILE A 75 13.29 -11.78 -3.75
CA ILE A 75 12.65 -12.56 -4.82
C ILE A 75 12.99 -11.97 -6.19
N LEU A 76 12.87 -10.64 -6.37
CA LEU A 76 13.20 -9.98 -7.64
C LEU A 76 14.68 -10.18 -8.01
N ARG A 77 15.57 -10.13 -7.02
CA ARG A 77 16.99 -10.43 -7.20
C ARG A 77 17.21 -11.87 -7.61
N SER A 78 16.60 -12.81 -6.89
CA SER A 78 16.71 -14.24 -7.20
C SER A 78 16.20 -14.56 -8.60
N ILE A 79 15.13 -13.92 -9.06
CA ILE A 79 14.64 -14.05 -10.43
C ILE A 79 15.70 -13.61 -11.44
N SER A 80 16.30 -12.44 -11.23
CA SER A 80 17.36 -11.91 -12.10
C SER A 80 18.58 -12.84 -12.14
N GLU A 81 19.01 -13.34 -10.97
CA GLU A 81 20.19 -14.20 -10.84
C GLU A 81 19.97 -15.62 -11.40
N VAL A 82 18.78 -16.20 -11.21
CA VAL A 82 18.47 -17.58 -11.58
C VAL A 82 17.94 -17.69 -13.01
N LEU A 83 17.12 -16.74 -13.45
CA LEU A 83 16.42 -16.79 -14.74
C LEU A 83 16.96 -15.78 -15.77
N GLY A 84 17.93 -14.95 -15.38
CA GLY A 84 18.53 -13.91 -16.21
C GLY A 84 17.81 -12.55 -16.11
N PRO A 85 18.51 -11.46 -16.48
CA PRO A 85 17.98 -10.10 -16.37
C PRO A 85 16.72 -9.87 -17.23
N GLU A 86 16.60 -10.54 -18.38
CA GLU A 86 15.43 -10.45 -19.26
C GLU A 86 14.16 -11.04 -18.64
N ALA A 87 14.30 -11.92 -17.64
CA ALA A 87 13.16 -12.42 -16.89
C ALA A 87 12.47 -11.30 -16.10
N LEU A 88 13.25 -10.38 -15.53
CA LEU A 88 12.72 -9.25 -14.79
C LEU A 88 11.98 -8.27 -15.72
N ASP A 89 12.53 -7.98 -16.90
CA ASP A 89 11.88 -7.13 -17.90
C ASP A 89 10.53 -7.72 -18.36
N ARG A 90 10.45 -9.04 -18.55
CA ARG A 90 9.18 -9.72 -18.89
C ARG A 90 8.14 -9.60 -17.78
N ILE A 91 8.56 -9.66 -16.52
CA ILE A 91 7.64 -9.46 -15.37
C ILE A 91 7.13 -8.02 -15.32
N VAL A 92 8.03 -7.05 -15.52
CA VAL A 92 7.67 -5.64 -15.60
C VAL A 92 6.67 -5.40 -16.73
N ALA A 93 6.94 -5.92 -17.93
CA ALA A 93 6.06 -5.79 -19.09
C ALA A 93 4.70 -6.49 -18.88
N ALA A 94 4.68 -7.66 -18.24
CA ALA A 94 3.43 -8.35 -17.91
C ALA A 94 2.58 -7.53 -16.92
N ARG A 95 3.21 -6.93 -15.91
CA ARG A 95 2.54 -6.02 -14.98
C ARG A 95 2.02 -4.77 -15.70
N GLU A 96 2.86 -4.15 -16.54
CA GLU A 96 2.51 -2.98 -17.35
C GLU A 96 1.25 -3.24 -18.18
N GLY A 97 1.24 -4.33 -18.96
CA GLY A 97 0.10 -4.69 -19.80
C GLY A 97 -1.19 -4.96 -19.01
N ALA A 98 -1.08 -5.62 -17.86
CA ALA A 98 -2.23 -5.86 -16.99
C ALA A 98 -2.80 -4.56 -16.40
N THR A 99 -1.94 -3.66 -15.90
CA THR A 99 -2.35 -2.35 -15.38
C THR A 99 -2.93 -1.47 -16.48
N GLN A 100 -2.28 -1.42 -17.65
CA GLN A 100 -2.74 -0.65 -18.80
C GLN A 100 -4.14 -1.10 -19.25
N ALA A 101 -4.39 -2.40 -19.35
CA ALA A 101 -5.70 -2.93 -19.74
C ALA A 101 -6.80 -2.53 -18.75
N LEU A 102 -6.53 -2.63 -17.45
CA LEU A 102 -7.47 -2.21 -16.40
C LEU A 102 -7.76 -0.71 -16.49
N TYR A 103 -6.72 0.12 -16.63
CA TYR A 103 -6.88 1.57 -16.67
C TYR A 103 -7.58 2.01 -17.94
N ALA A 104 -7.23 1.45 -19.09
CA ALA A 104 -7.87 1.76 -20.37
C ALA A 104 -9.39 1.51 -20.34
N ALA A 105 -9.83 0.43 -19.69
CA ALA A 105 -11.26 0.14 -19.51
C ALA A 105 -11.98 1.23 -18.71
N GLU A 106 -11.35 1.74 -17.65
CA GLU A 106 -11.90 2.81 -16.82
C GLU A 106 -11.86 4.18 -17.54
N MET A 107 -10.86 4.41 -18.40
CA MET A 107 -10.73 5.65 -19.18
C MET A 107 -11.70 5.73 -20.35
N ALA A 108 -12.17 4.60 -20.90
CA ALA A 108 -13.06 4.57 -22.05
C ALA A 108 -14.39 5.34 -21.84
N GLN A 109 -14.82 5.50 -20.59
CA GLN A 109 -16.03 6.23 -20.22
C GLN A 109 -15.78 7.71 -19.89
N ARG A 110 -14.54 8.20 -20.08
CA ARG A 110 -14.10 9.54 -19.68
C ARG A 110 -13.77 10.40 -20.91
N PRO A 111 -14.63 11.37 -21.27
CA PRO A 111 -14.50 12.11 -22.52
C PRO A 111 -13.38 13.14 -22.50
N THR A 112 -13.07 13.75 -21.35
CA THR A 112 -12.08 14.83 -21.24
C THR A 112 -10.79 14.39 -20.55
N LEU A 113 -9.70 15.12 -20.79
CA LEU A 113 -8.44 14.89 -20.08
C LEU A 113 -8.62 15.08 -18.56
N ARG A 114 -9.36 16.11 -18.13
CA ARG A 114 -9.71 16.34 -16.72
C ARG A 114 -10.33 15.09 -16.07
N ASP A 115 -11.32 14.49 -16.73
CA ASP A 115 -12.01 13.30 -16.22
C ASP A 115 -11.06 12.10 -16.13
N ARG A 116 -10.16 11.93 -17.12
CA ARG A 116 -9.16 10.86 -17.12
C ARG A 116 -8.10 11.04 -16.04
N VAL A 117 -7.61 12.26 -15.81
CA VAL A 117 -6.63 12.55 -14.75
C VAL A 117 -7.24 12.38 -13.37
N ALA A 118 -8.48 12.84 -13.16
CA ALA A 118 -9.20 12.61 -11.91
C ALA A 118 -9.39 11.11 -11.64
N LYS A 119 -9.82 10.35 -12.65
CA LYS A 119 -9.97 8.91 -12.56
C LYS A 119 -8.64 8.19 -12.32
N LEU A 120 -7.55 8.66 -12.93
CA LEU A 120 -6.21 8.14 -12.69
C LEU A 120 -5.83 8.30 -11.22
N ALA A 121 -6.05 9.47 -10.62
CA ALA A 121 -5.79 9.68 -9.20
C ALA A 121 -6.61 8.74 -8.29
N GLU A 122 -7.88 8.47 -8.61
CA GLU A 122 -8.71 7.48 -7.88
C GLU A 122 -8.13 6.05 -7.93
N LEU A 123 -7.72 5.61 -9.13
CA LEU A 123 -7.12 4.29 -9.32
C LEU A 123 -5.82 4.17 -8.51
N ARG A 124 -4.97 5.21 -8.57
CA ARG A 124 -3.71 5.27 -7.82
C ARG A 124 -3.94 5.32 -6.31
N ASN A 125 -4.99 5.97 -5.83
CA ASN A 125 -5.39 5.89 -4.41
C ASN A 125 -5.78 4.49 -3.98
N THR A 126 -6.53 3.77 -4.82
CA THR A 126 -6.92 2.37 -4.55
C THR A 126 -5.70 1.45 -4.45
N GLU A 127 -4.67 1.73 -5.25
CA GLU A 127 -3.39 1.02 -5.21
C GLU A 127 -2.46 1.49 -4.08
N GLY A 128 -2.82 2.53 -3.33
CA GLY A 128 -2.08 3.02 -2.16
C GLY A 128 -1.12 4.17 -2.43
N TYR A 129 -1.12 4.80 -3.60
CA TYR A 129 -0.17 5.88 -3.93
C TYR A 129 -0.46 7.22 -3.24
N MET A 130 -1.57 7.35 -2.52
CA MET A 130 -2.00 8.61 -1.89
C MET A 130 -1.96 9.77 -2.90
N ALA A 131 -2.65 9.56 -4.00
CA ALA A 131 -2.62 10.37 -5.20
C ALA A 131 -3.62 11.53 -5.15
N VAL A 132 -3.21 12.68 -5.69
CA VAL A 132 -4.03 13.87 -5.87
C VAL A 132 -3.81 14.41 -7.28
N ALA A 133 -4.88 14.86 -7.93
CA ALA A 133 -4.83 15.60 -9.18
C ALA A 133 -5.19 17.06 -8.94
N GLU A 134 -4.32 17.97 -9.34
CA GLU A 134 -4.53 19.42 -9.28
C GLU A 134 -4.55 19.97 -10.71
N GLU A 135 -5.42 20.94 -10.98
CA GLU A 135 -5.49 21.63 -12.27
C GLU A 135 -5.05 23.08 -12.09
N ALA A 136 -4.14 23.53 -12.95
CA ALA A 136 -3.67 24.91 -13.00
C ALA A 136 -4.58 25.76 -13.91
N GLU A 137 -4.50 27.09 -13.77
CA GLU A 137 -5.30 28.03 -14.55
C GLU A 137 -5.04 27.95 -16.06
N ASP A 138 -3.86 27.48 -16.46
CA ASP A 138 -3.46 27.30 -17.86
C ASP A 138 -3.92 25.96 -18.48
N GLY A 139 -4.70 25.16 -17.73
CA GLY A 139 -5.19 23.84 -18.16
C GLY A 139 -4.17 22.71 -17.98
N THR A 140 -3.00 22.99 -17.41
CA THR A 140 -2.02 21.95 -17.03
C THR A 140 -2.53 21.18 -15.81
N PHE A 141 -2.36 19.87 -15.81
CA PHE A 141 -2.63 19.03 -14.65
C PHE A 141 -1.35 18.61 -13.95
N LEU A 142 -1.43 18.49 -12.63
CA LEU A 142 -0.39 17.94 -11.79
C LEU A 142 -0.93 16.72 -11.05
N LEU A 143 -0.43 15.54 -11.40
CA LEU A 143 -0.67 14.30 -10.66
C LEU A 143 0.43 14.11 -9.63
N ILE A 144 0.06 14.04 -8.36
CA ILE A 144 0.95 13.94 -7.21
C ILE A 144 0.71 12.62 -6.52
N GLU A 145 1.76 11.83 -6.28
CA GLU A 145 1.70 10.57 -5.52
C GLU A 145 2.54 10.68 -4.25
N ASN A 146 1.89 10.86 -3.09
CA ASN A 146 2.61 11.09 -1.83
C ASN A 146 3.14 9.80 -1.19
N HIS A 147 2.76 8.63 -1.70
CA HIS A 147 3.29 7.33 -1.29
C HIS A 147 3.63 6.48 -2.51
N CYS A 148 4.66 5.65 -2.40
CA CYS A 148 5.01 4.67 -3.42
C CYS A 148 4.96 3.26 -2.79
N PRO A 149 3.84 2.53 -2.93
CA PRO A 149 3.67 1.19 -2.37
C PRO A 149 4.66 0.18 -2.95
N ILE A 150 5.24 0.44 -4.13
CA ILE A 150 6.25 -0.41 -4.77
C ILE A 150 7.68 0.11 -4.58
N CYS A 151 7.92 1.09 -3.69
CA CYS A 151 9.20 1.80 -3.61
C CYS A 151 10.41 0.86 -3.43
N ALA A 152 10.27 -0.19 -2.62
CA ALA A 152 11.32 -1.18 -2.43
C ALA A 152 11.68 -1.90 -3.75
N ALA A 153 10.66 -2.36 -4.50
CA ALA A 153 10.85 -3.00 -5.80
C ALA A 153 11.40 -2.03 -6.85
N ALA A 154 10.89 -0.80 -6.88
CA ALA A 154 11.31 0.25 -7.81
C ALA A 154 12.76 0.73 -7.57
N THR A 155 13.21 0.72 -6.32
CA THR A 155 14.61 1.03 -5.96
C THR A 155 15.56 -0.04 -6.50
N PHE A 156 15.14 -1.31 -6.47
CA PHE A 156 15.91 -2.42 -7.03
C PHE A 156 15.86 -2.43 -8.58
N CYS A 157 14.69 -2.19 -9.17
CA CYS A 157 14.49 -2.21 -10.61
C CYS A 157 13.67 -1.00 -11.07
N GLN A 158 14.33 -0.03 -11.71
CA GLN A 158 13.67 1.16 -12.24
C GLN A 158 12.71 0.87 -13.42
N GLY A 159 12.69 -0.36 -13.94
CA GLY A 159 11.72 -0.82 -14.92
C GLY A 159 10.28 -0.61 -14.44
N PHE A 160 10.01 -0.81 -13.15
CA PHE A 160 8.69 -0.57 -12.58
C PHE A 160 8.24 0.90 -12.73
N CYS A 161 9.10 1.87 -12.41
CA CYS A 161 8.76 3.30 -12.56
C CYS A 161 8.61 3.73 -14.02
N ARG A 162 9.38 3.12 -14.93
CA ARG A 162 9.23 3.37 -16.39
C ARG A 162 7.88 2.84 -16.87
N ALA A 163 7.54 1.60 -16.54
CA ALA A 163 6.27 0.98 -16.89
C ALA A 163 5.07 1.78 -16.36
N GLU A 164 5.10 2.27 -15.11
CA GLU A 164 4.01 3.09 -14.58
C GLU A 164 3.79 4.38 -15.36
N LYS A 165 4.88 5.08 -15.73
CA LYS A 165 4.78 6.28 -16.57
C LYS A 165 4.24 5.93 -17.95
N ALA A 166 4.70 4.84 -18.55
CA ALA A 166 4.23 4.38 -19.87
C ALA A 166 2.72 4.06 -19.84
N VAL A 167 2.22 3.47 -18.76
CA VAL A 167 0.78 3.29 -18.55
C VAL A 167 0.05 4.63 -18.56
N PHE A 168 0.55 5.65 -17.85
CA PHE A 168 -0.10 6.96 -17.82
C PHE A 168 -0.17 7.59 -19.21
N GLU A 169 0.94 7.55 -19.96
CA GLU A 169 1.00 8.04 -21.35
C GLU A 169 0.02 7.29 -22.24
N ALA A 170 -0.10 5.96 -22.09
CA ALA A 170 -0.99 5.15 -22.89
C ALA A 170 -2.48 5.41 -22.62
N VAL A 171 -2.87 5.69 -21.37
CA VAL A 171 -4.29 5.75 -20.99
C VAL A 171 -4.86 7.17 -20.97
N LEU A 172 -4.01 8.19 -20.88
CA LEU A 172 -4.45 9.59 -20.88
C LEU A 172 -4.74 10.15 -22.29
N GLY A 173 -4.31 9.43 -23.33
CA GLY A 173 -4.60 9.73 -24.74
C GLY A 173 -3.36 10.10 -25.53
N ALA A 174 -3.39 9.88 -26.84
CA ALA A 174 -2.25 10.12 -27.74
C ALA A 174 -1.85 11.60 -27.83
N GLU A 175 -2.82 12.52 -27.64
CA GLU A 175 -2.61 13.97 -27.64
C GLU A 175 -2.28 14.49 -26.23
N THR A 176 -1.55 13.72 -25.41
CA THR A 176 -1.21 14.12 -24.04
C THR A 176 0.26 13.87 -23.76
N SER A 177 0.93 14.84 -23.13
CA SER A 177 2.29 14.72 -22.65
C SER A 177 2.29 14.47 -21.14
N VAL A 178 3.10 13.52 -20.68
CA VAL A 178 3.29 13.20 -19.26
C VAL A 178 4.77 13.35 -18.91
N GLU A 179 5.10 14.41 -18.17
CA GLU A 179 6.46 14.71 -17.73
C GLU A 179 6.60 14.43 -16.22
N ARG A 180 7.55 13.57 -15.83
CA ARG A 180 7.86 13.34 -14.42
C ARG A 180 8.74 14.48 -13.90
N ILE A 181 8.22 15.27 -12.96
CA ILE A 181 8.92 16.44 -12.40
C ILE A 181 9.53 16.18 -11.01
N GLU A 182 8.98 15.22 -10.26
CA GLU A 182 9.58 14.69 -9.02
C GLU A 182 9.62 13.17 -9.06
N HIS A 183 10.66 12.58 -8.47
CA HIS A 183 10.84 11.13 -8.45
C HIS A 183 11.41 10.65 -7.11
N VAL A 184 10.61 9.89 -6.37
CA VAL A 184 10.96 9.45 -5.01
C VAL A 184 12.24 8.62 -4.97
N VAL A 185 12.43 7.69 -5.92
CA VAL A 185 13.64 6.85 -5.97
C VAL A 185 14.89 7.62 -6.43
N SER A 186 14.72 8.83 -6.98
CA SER A 186 15.83 9.74 -7.32
C SER A 186 16.07 10.79 -6.22
N GLY A 187 15.52 10.61 -5.02
CA GLY A 187 15.72 11.51 -3.88
C GLY A 187 14.67 12.63 -3.77
N GLY A 188 13.65 12.65 -4.62
CA GLY A 188 12.50 13.53 -4.46
C GLY A 188 11.67 13.17 -3.22
N ARG A 189 10.88 14.12 -2.72
CA ARG A 189 9.97 13.86 -1.58
C ARG A 189 8.85 12.88 -1.96
N ARG A 190 8.46 12.88 -3.22
CA ARG A 190 7.32 12.15 -3.78
C ARG A 190 7.49 11.96 -5.29
N CYS A 191 6.58 11.25 -5.93
CA CYS A 191 6.47 11.28 -7.38
C CYS A 191 5.45 12.37 -7.78
N ALA A 192 5.77 13.14 -8.82
CA ALA A 192 4.85 14.12 -9.39
C ALA A 192 5.01 14.16 -10.91
N TYR A 193 3.89 14.30 -11.61
CA TYR A 193 3.81 14.30 -13.06
C TYR A 193 3.02 15.51 -13.54
N ARG A 194 3.65 16.31 -14.40
CA ARG A 194 2.98 17.35 -15.17
C ARG A 194 2.34 16.71 -16.39
N ILE A 195 1.06 17.00 -16.61
CA ILE A 195 0.25 16.44 -17.68
C ILE A 195 -0.36 17.59 -18.47
N THR A 196 -0.11 17.62 -19.77
CA THR A 196 -0.60 18.67 -20.69
C THR A 196 -1.19 18.05 -21.95
N GLU A 197 -2.13 18.72 -22.60
CA GLU A 197 -2.51 18.35 -23.98
C GLU A 197 -1.32 18.64 -24.91
N ALA A 198 -0.97 17.67 -25.76
CA ALA A 198 0.09 17.80 -26.74
C ALA A 198 -0.46 18.60 -27.94
N GLY A 199 -0.46 19.93 -27.85
CA GLY A 199 -0.93 20.78 -28.95
C GLY A 199 -1.45 22.18 -28.60
N ALA A 200 -1.17 22.71 -27.41
CA ALA A 200 -1.37 24.12 -27.09
C ALA A 200 -0.07 24.93 -27.29
#